data_AF-A0A9D1N8R0-F1
#
_entry.id   AF-A0A9D1N8R0-F1
#
_cell.length_a   1.000
_cell.length_b   1.000
_cell.length_c   1.000
_cell.angle_alpha   90.00
_cell.angle_beta   90.00
_cell.angle_gamma   90.00
#
_symmetry.space_group_name_H-M   'P 1'
#
loop_
_entity.id
_entity.type
_entity.pdbx_description
1 polymer ?
#
loop_
_entity_poly.entity_id
_entity_poly.type
_entity_poly.pdbx_seq_one_letter_code
_entity_poly.pdbx_strand_id
1 'polypeptide(L)'
;MYTRCPSCRAEICFDPPANAANLPEGYKHKIRCPSCGVTIGVKIPSVTAVAGTQPTFTPQNPNAARPEEAVRGEVRTEKADKYAGTVEKTLSGRPRSCFCFIMGLLLFACSIVGYLFNAEYGSLEILGGLAYFDGITLLTNIEVLQLAFELSVADGLVMALPVIFFLAAGVTFLGALICFIIGRFKIARFLNFIWSLGMLALSACIIFSGYLGSAPTSTPILEYLMELFADGAYLIVVPAGISLIYVLFSFGFMCKPMKKRVPAPAQ
;
A
#
# COMPACT_ATOMS: atom_id res chain seq x y z
N MET A 1 5.84 -44.98 3.40
CA MET A 1 5.63 -45.20 1.94
C MET A 1 6.99 -45.38 1.28
N TYR A 2 7.07 -46.13 0.18
CA TYR A 2 8.34 -46.41 -0.51
C TYR A 2 8.33 -45.89 -1.94
N THR A 3 9.44 -45.32 -2.38
CA THR A 3 9.70 -44.98 -3.78
C THR A 3 11.16 -45.18 -4.14
N ARG A 4 11.47 -45.40 -5.41
CA ARG A 4 12.85 -45.52 -5.90
C ARG A 4 13.27 -44.25 -6.62
N CYS A 5 14.48 -43.79 -6.34
CA CYS A 5 15.03 -42.64 -7.06
C CYS A 5 15.24 -43.00 -8.55
N PRO A 6 14.70 -42.22 -9.50
CA PRO A 6 14.92 -42.47 -10.92
C PRO A 6 16.39 -42.27 -11.35
N SER A 7 17.17 -41.47 -10.61
CA SER A 7 18.57 -41.19 -10.95
C SER A 7 19.56 -42.19 -10.35
N CYS A 8 19.49 -42.46 -9.05
CA CYS A 8 20.47 -43.35 -8.37
C CYS A 8 19.91 -44.72 -8.00
N ARG A 9 18.63 -44.99 -8.29
CA ARG A 9 17.90 -46.23 -7.97
C ARG A 9 17.85 -46.59 -6.48
N ALA A 10 18.33 -45.71 -5.59
CA ALA A 10 18.23 -45.89 -4.16
C ALA A 10 16.76 -45.97 -3.70
N GLU A 11 16.49 -46.85 -2.75
CA GLU A 11 15.18 -47.00 -2.12
C GLU A 11 14.99 -45.92 -1.06
N ILE A 12 13.86 -45.23 -1.11
CA ILE A 12 13.54 -44.12 -0.22
C ILE A 12 12.26 -44.49 0.53
N CYS A 13 12.39 -44.61 1.86
CA CYS A 13 11.24 -44.66 2.75
C CYS A 13 10.91 -43.23 3.22
N PHE A 14 9.64 -42.85 3.17
CA PHE A 14 9.17 -41.57 3.68
C PHE A 14 7.78 -41.71 4.31
N ASP A 15 7.53 -40.90 5.33
CA ASP A 15 6.21 -40.81 5.94
C ASP A 15 5.31 -39.86 5.15
N PRO A 16 4.01 -40.16 5.03
CA PRO A 16 3.07 -39.20 4.48
C PRO A 16 3.06 -37.91 5.33
N PRO A 17 2.84 -36.74 4.72
CA PRO A 17 2.77 -35.47 5.43
C PRO A 17 1.62 -35.51 6.46
N ALA A 18 1.83 -34.88 7.62
CA ALA A 18 0.89 -34.95 8.75
C ALA A 18 -0.54 -34.46 8.43
N ASN A 19 -0.70 -33.66 7.38
CA ASN A 19 -1.98 -33.18 6.87
C ASN A 19 -2.53 -34.00 5.69
N ALA A 20 -2.07 -35.24 5.50
CA ALA A 20 -2.47 -36.10 4.38
C ALA A 20 -4.00 -36.25 4.23
N ALA A 21 -4.74 -36.20 5.33
CA ALA A 21 -6.21 -36.26 5.34
C ALA A 21 -6.90 -35.05 4.69
N ASN A 22 -6.23 -33.90 4.59
CA ASN A 22 -6.78 -32.65 4.06
C ASN A 22 -6.20 -32.28 2.67
N LEU A 23 -5.46 -33.18 2.04
CA LEU A 23 -4.82 -32.89 0.75
C LEU A 23 -5.80 -33.14 -0.41
N PRO A 24 -5.83 -32.24 -1.42
CA PRO A 24 -6.64 -32.44 -2.60
C PRO A 24 -6.21 -33.69 -3.38
N GLU A 25 -7.18 -34.34 -4.02
CA GLU A 25 -6.95 -35.59 -4.73
C GLU A 25 -5.90 -35.42 -5.85
N GLY A 26 -4.89 -36.28 -5.85
CA GLY A 26 -3.78 -36.22 -6.80
C GLY A 26 -2.64 -35.26 -6.43
N TYR A 27 -2.59 -34.78 -5.19
CA TYR A 27 -1.46 -34.03 -4.65
C TYR A 27 -0.12 -34.76 -4.87
N LYS A 28 0.83 -34.05 -5.48
CA LYS A 28 2.21 -34.49 -5.69
C LYS A 28 3.10 -33.94 -4.58
N HIS A 29 3.52 -34.81 -3.67
CA HIS A 29 4.48 -34.45 -2.64
C HIS A 29 5.90 -34.50 -3.22
N LYS A 30 6.68 -33.44 -3.02
CA LYS A 30 8.07 -33.35 -3.49
C LYS A 30 9.00 -33.80 -2.38
N ILE A 31 9.69 -34.91 -2.60
CA ILE A 31 10.75 -35.42 -1.71
C ILE A 31 12.11 -35.23 -2.39
N ARG A 32 13.19 -35.08 -1.62
CA ARG A 32 14.56 -35.13 -2.17
C ARG A 32 15.17 -36.49 -1.89
N CYS A 33 15.87 -37.04 -2.86
CA CYS A 33 16.65 -38.26 -2.66
C CYS A 33 17.81 -37.98 -1.70
N PRO A 34 17.96 -38.72 -0.60
CA PRO A 34 19.05 -38.55 0.35
C PRO A 34 20.41 -38.95 -0.26
N SER A 35 20.44 -39.84 -1.25
CA SER A 35 21.67 -40.36 -1.85
C SER A 35 22.23 -39.48 -2.97
N CYS A 36 21.39 -38.79 -3.75
CA CYS A 36 21.85 -37.98 -4.89
C CYS A 36 21.25 -36.56 -4.97
N GLY A 37 20.41 -36.16 -4.01
CA GLY A 37 19.85 -34.80 -3.91
C GLY A 37 18.74 -34.45 -4.91
N VAL A 38 18.43 -35.34 -5.87
CA VAL A 38 17.39 -35.10 -6.89
C VAL A 38 16.01 -35.01 -6.26
N THR A 39 15.20 -34.02 -6.69
CA THR A 39 13.82 -33.85 -6.22
C THR A 39 12.86 -34.72 -7.03
N ILE A 40 12.07 -35.55 -6.34
CA ILE A 40 11.14 -36.53 -6.89
C ILE A 40 9.73 -36.14 -6.45
N GLY A 41 8.77 -36.11 -7.39
CA GLY A 41 7.35 -35.90 -7.09
C GLY A 41 6.64 -37.24 -6.93
N VAL A 42 6.19 -37.57 -5.72
CA VAL A 42 5.41 -38.78 -5.43
C VAL A 42 3.94 -38.40 -5.28
N LYS A 43 3.05 -39.09 -6.00
CA LYS A 43 1.60 -38.90 -5.87
C LYS A 43 1.13 -39.65 -4.62
N ILE A 44 0.51 -38.93 -3.69
CA ILE A 44 -0.06 -39.53 -2.48
C ILE A 44 -1.50 -39.97 -2.81
N PRO A 45 -1.85 -41.27 -2.65
CA PRO A 45 -3.22 -41.72 -2.84
C PRO A 45 -4.15 -41.11 -1.77
N SER A 46 -5.35 -40.71 -2.17
CA SER A 46 -6.42 -40.26 -1.27
C SER A 46 -6.90 -41.43 -0.39
N VAL A 47 -7.42 -41.12 0.81
CA VAL A 47 -7.79 -42.11 1.84
C VAL A 47 -8.80 -43.16 1.32
N THR A 48 -9.60 -42.84 0.31
CA THR A 48 -10.54 -43.75 -0.37
C THR A 48 -9.86 -44.87 -1.19
N ALA A 49 -8.60 -44.72 -1.60
CA ALA A 49 -7.86 -45.73 -2.35
C ALA A 49 -7.01 -46.67 -1.47
N VAL A 50 -6.92 -46.41 -0.15
CA VAL A 50 -6.07 -47.17 0.78
C VAL A 50 -6.70 -48.53 1.17
N ALA A 51 -7.94 -48.79 0.77
CA ALA A 51 -8.62 -50.08 0.96
C ALA A 51 -8.24 -51.15 -0.08
N GLY A 52 -7.43 -50.82 -1.09
CA GLY A 52 -6.82 -51.80 -2.00
C GLY A 52 -5.51 -52.30 -1.42
N THR A 53 -5.42 -53.61 -1.16
CA THR A 53 -4.24 -54.35 -0.72
C THR A 53 -2.92 -53.76 -1.26
N GLN A 54 -2.12 -53.14 -0.39
CA GLN A 54 -0.74 -52.84 -0.73
C GLN A 54 0.00 -54.18 -0.92
N PRO A 55 0.76 -54.37 -2.01
CA PRO A 55 1.66 -55.50 -2.09
C PRO A 55 2.73 -55.30 -1.01
N THR A 56 2.71 -56.15 0.02
CA THR A 56 3.78 -56.25 1.00
C THR A 56 5.04 -56.73 0.27
N PHE A 57 5.83 -55.80 -0.25
CA PHE A 57 7.17 -56.11 -0.71
C PHE A 57 8.06 -56.22 0.53
N THR A 58 8.43 -57.45 0.86
CA THR A 58 9.55 -57.74 1.75
C THR A 58 10.83 -57.18 1.13
N PRO A 59 11.67 -56.44 1.87
CA PRO A 59 12.93 -55.95 1.35
C PRO A 59 13.80 -57.15 0.96
N GLN A 60 14.23 -57.19 -0.30
CA GLN A 60 15.00 -58.29 -0.86
C GLN A 60 16.48 -58.27 -0.41
N ASN A 61 16.86 -57.32 0.46
CA ASN A 61 18.23 -57.13 0.94
C ASN A 61 18.30 -57.27 2.49
N PRO A 62 18.95 -58.32 3.02
CA PRO A 62 19.15 -58.52 4.46
C PRO A 62 20.02 -57.47 5.15
N ASN A 63 20.75 -56.65 4.39
CA ASN A 63 21.65 -55.59 4.90
C ASN A 63 21.07 -54.17 4.76
N ALA A 64 19.78 -54.03 4.45
CA ALA A 64 19.13 -52.73 4.52
C ALA A 64 19.14 -52.26 5.98
N ALA A 65 19.94 -51.22 6.26
CA ALA A 65 20.10 -50.64 7.59
C ALA A 65 18.73 -50.40 8.25
N ARG A 66 18.62 -50.77 9.53
CA ARG A 66 17.42 -50.55 10.35
C ARG A 66 16.99 -49.08 10.29
N PRO A 67 15.68 -48.78 10.39
CA PRO A 67 15.14 -47.43 10.22
C PRO A 67 15.47 -46.46 11.37
N GLU A 68 16.29 -46.84 12.35
CA GLU A 68 16.57 -46.02 13.54
C GLU A 68 17.63 -44.92 13.30
N GLU A 69 18.35 -44.92 12.18
CA GLU A 69 19.38 -43.92 11.86
C GLU A 69 19.13 -43.18 10.54
N ALA A 70 17.87 -42.95 10.17
CA ALA A 70 17.56 -41.94 9.16
C ALA A 70 17.92 -40.56 9.72
N VAL A 71 19.18 -40.14 9.50
CA VAL A 71 19.70 -38.81 9.78
C VAL A 71 18.68 -37.80 9.27
N ARG A 72 17.98 -37.18 10.23
CA ARG A 72 17.01 -36.10 10.01
C ARG A 72 17.81 -34.93 9.45
N GLY A 73 17.99 -34.90 8.13
CA GLY A 73 18.56 -33.76 7.43
C GLY A 73 17.63 -32.57 7.57
N GLU A 74 17.73 -31.85 8.68
CA GLU A 74 17.10 -30.55 8.84
C GLU A 74 17.61 -29.68 7.70
N VAL A 75 16.72 -29.30 6.79
CA VAL A 75 17.00 -28.26 5.80
C VAL A 75 17.08 -26.94 6.56
N ARG A 76 18.21 -26.71 7.22
CA ARG A 76 18.56 -25.44 7.83
C ARG A 76 18.95 -24.49 6.71
N THR A 77 17.94 -23.79 6.19
CA THR A 77 18.25 -22.55 5.49
C THR A 77 18.74 -21.56 6.55
N GLU A 78 19.83 -20.83 6.29
CA GLU A 78 20.39 -19.82 7.21
C GLU A 78 19.34 -18.78 7.69
N LYS A 79 18.26 -18.61 6.93
CA LYS A 79 17.07 -17.84 7.31
C LYS A 79 16.14 -18.59 8.27
N ALA A 80 15.94 -19.89 8.13
CA ALA A 80 15.11 -20.67 9.06
C ALA A 80 15.68 -20.67 10.49
N ASP A 81 17.00 -20.76 10.63
CA ASP A 81 17.65 -20.78 11.96
C ASP A 81 17.64 -19.41 12.64
N LYS A 82 17.84 -18.32 11.89
CA LYS A 82 17.76 -16.94 12.43
C LYS A 82 16.37 -16.52 12.91
N TYR A 83 15.32 -17.23 12.48
CA TYR A 83 13.93 -16.83 12.73
C TYR A 83 13.09 -17.93 13.38
N ALA A 84 13.71 -19.03 13.81
CA ALA A 84 13.06 -20.06 14.60
C ALA A 84 12.44 -19.43 15.87
N GLY A 85 11.14 -19.65 16.07
CA GLY A 85 10.41 -19.09 17.23
C GLY A 85 9.94 -17.65 17.08
N THR A 86 9.93 -17.06 15.88
CA THR A 86 9.31 -15.73 15.64
C THR A 86 8.12 -15.81 14.67
N VAL A 87 7.04 -15.08 14.97
CA VAL A 87 5.85 -14.93 14.13
C VAL A 87 5.83 -13.54 13.52
N GLU A 88 5.48 -13.42 12.24
CA GLU A 88 5.22 -12.12 11.61
C GLU A 88 3.90 -11.54 12.14
N LYS A 89 3.99 -10.46 12.92
CA LYS A 89 2.84 -9.63 13.26
C LYS A 89 2.80 -8.41 12.35
N THR A 90 1.62 -8.09 11.85
CA THR A 90 1.37 -6.79 11.22
C THR A 90 1.52 -5.69 12.29
N LEU A 91 2.36 -4.69 12.01
CA LEU A 91 2.45 -3.51 12.87
C LEU A 91 1.11 -2.78 12.88
N SER A 92 0.76 -2.16 14.01
CA SER A 92 -0.41 -1.29 14.09
C SER A 92 -0.30 -0.21 13.01
N GLY A 93 -1.39 0.08 12.29
CA GLY A 93 -1.41 1.10 11.23
C GLY A 93 -1.19 2.55 11.71
N ARG A 94 -1.04 2.76 13.03
CA ARG A 94 -0.93 4.05 13.70
C ARG A 94 0.14 5.02 13.16
N PRO A 95 1.41 4.64 12.92
CA PRO A 95 2.41 5.60 12.43
C PRO A 95 2.06 6.10 11.02
N ARG A 96 1.48 5.23 10.19
CA ARG A 96 0.95 5.63 8.88
C ARG A 96 -0.25 6.58 9.02
N SER A 97 -1.18 6.27 9.93
CA SER A 97 -2.33 7.16 10.20
C SER A 97 -1.88 8.53 10.70
N CYS A 98 -0.87 8.56 11.58
CA CYS A 98 -0.27 9.80 12.08
C CYS A 98 0.35 10.62 10.94
N PHE A 99 1.09 9.97 10.04
CA PHE A 99 1.65 10.64 8.87
C PHE A 99 0.55 11.22 7.96
N CYS A 100 -0.46 10.43 7.59
CA CYS A 100 -1.59 10.93 6.79
C CYS A 100 -2.33 12.07 7.49
N PHE A 101 -2.44 12.01 8.82
CA PHE A 101 -3.05 13.06 9.64
C PHE A 101 -2.27 14.36 9.57
N ILE A 102 -0.94 14.31 9.74
CA ILE A 102 -0.08 15.50 9.64
C ILE A 102 -0.19 16.11 8.24
N MET A 103 -0.11 15.30 7.18
CA MET A 103 -0.24 15.80 5.80
C MET A 103 -1.63 16.41 5.55
N GLY A 104 -2.70 15.73 5.99
CA GLY A 104 -4.06 16.25 5.87
C GLY A 104 -4.26 17.55 6.65
N LEU A 105 -3.74 17.65 7.87
CA LEU A 105 -3.78 18.87 8.68
C LEU A 105 -3.06 20.03 8.00
N LEU A 106 -1.86 19.81 7.47
CA LEU A 106 -1.09 20.84 6.78
C LEU A 106 -1.81 21.34 5.52
N LEU A 107 -2.37 20.45 4.70
CA LEU A 107 -3.15 20.81 3.52
C LEU A 107 -4.42 21.57 3.90
N PHE A 108 -5.13 21.11 4.93
CA PHE A 108 -6.34 21.78 5.43
C PHE A 108 -6.03 23.17 5.99
N ALA A 109 -4.93 23.31 6.74
CA ALA A 109 -4.45 24.59 7.25
C ALA A 109 -4.12 25.57 6.11
N CYS A 110 -3.58 25.11 4.98
CA CYS A 110 -3.33 25.99 3.83
C CYS A 110 -4.62 26.67 3.33
N SER A 111 -5.73 25.93 3.24
CA SER A 111 -7.03 26.51 2.87
C SER A 111 -7.58 27.47 3.93
N ILE A 112 -7.43 27.16 5.22
CA ILE A 112 -7.85 28.07 6.29
C ILE A 112 -7.04 29.37 6.25
N VAL A 113 -5.73 29.29 6.07
CA VAL A 113 -4.87 30.48 5.98
C VAL A 113 -5.22 31.29 4.74
N GLY A 114 -5.51 30.64 3.60
CA GLY A 114 -6.01 31.31 2.39
C GLY A 114 -7.31 32.09 2.64
N TYR A 115 -8.27 31.47 3.33
CA TYR A 115 -9.50 32.14 3.75
C TYR A 115 -9.22 33.35 4.65
N LEU A 116 -8.39 33.19 5.69
CA LEU A 116 -8.05 34.28 6.60
C LEU A 116 -7.37 35.44 5.87
N PHE A 117 -6.49 35.14 4.90
CA PHE A 117 -5.88 36.16 4.06
C PHE A 117 -6.92 36.99 3.30
N ASN A 118 -7.87 36.34 2.63
CA ASN A 118 -8.93 37.04 1.89
C ASN A 118 -9.92 37.79 2.80
N ALA A 119 -10.18 37.28 4.01
CA ALA A 119 -11.17 37.85 4.91
C ALA A 119 -10.64 39.01 5.76
N GLU A 120 -9.42 38.92 6.30
CA GLU A 120 -8.91 39.83 7.33
C GLU A 120 -7.48 40.35 7.08
N TYR A 121 -6.62 39.58 6.39
CA TYR A 121 -5.18 39.84 6.32
C TYR A 121 -4.67 40.19 4.91
N GLY A 122 -5.52 40.74 4.04
CA GLY A 122 -5.19 41.01 2.63
C GLY A 122 -4.00 41.94 2.37
N SER A 123 -3.43 42.57 3.41
CA SER A 123 -2.21 43.37 3.34
C SER A 123 -0.91 42.56 3.48
N LEU A 124 -0.99 41.28 3.84
CA LEU A 124 0.16 40.43 4.10
C LEU A 124 0.55 39.66 2.83
N GLU A 125 1.16 40.34 1.86
CA GLU A 125 1.52 39.83 0.52
C GLU A 125 2.17 38.44 0.55
N ILE A 126 2.93 38.15 1.61
CA ILE A 126 3.56 36.86 1.88
C ILE A 126 2.58 35.66 1.83
N LEU A 127 1.34 35.87 2.24
CA LEU A 127 0.29 34.84 2.29
C LEU A 127 -0.55 34.79 1.02
N GLY A 128 -0.34 35.71 0.06
CA GLY A 128 -1.18 35.87 -1.12
C GLY A 128 -1.32 34.59 -1.97
N GLY A 129 -0.27 33.77 -2.03
CA GLY A 129 -0.33 32.49 -2.77
C GLY A 129 -1.31 31.47 -2.20
N LEU A 130 -1.63 31.54 -0.90
CA LEU A 130 -2.62 30.65 -0.29
C LEU A 130 -4.06 31.09 -0.54
N ALA A 131 -4.29 32.34 -0.98
CA ALA A 131 -5.61 32.83 -1.37
C ALA A 131 -6.25 31.98 -2.48
N TYR A 132 -5.44 31.44 -3.38
CA TYR A 132 -5.88 30.53 -4.45
C TYR A 132 -6.47 29.21 -3.93
N PHE A 133 -6.24 28.87 -2.66
CA PHE A 133 -6.76 27.67 -2.01
C PHE A 133 -7.95 27.97 -1.08
N ASP A 134 -8.48 29.20 -1.12
CA ASP A 134 -9.67 29.61 -0.37
C ASP A 134 -10.95 29.01 -0.97
N GLY A 135 -11.23 27.77 -0.59
CA GLY A 135 -12.51 27.13 -0.85
C GLY A 135 -13.62 27.56 0.09
N ILE A 136 -13.31 28.23 1.21
CA ILE A 136 -14.29 28.54 2.26
C ILE A 136 -15.18 29.70 1.82
N THR A 137 -14.59 30.78 1.33
CA THR A 137 -15.33 31.95 0.84
C THR A 137 -16.28 31.57 -0.31
N LEU A 138 -15.81 30.71 -1.21
CA LEU A 138 -16.62 30.19 -2.32
C LEU A 138 -17.76 29.29 -1.85
N LEU A 139 -17.56 28.52 -0.76
CA LEU A 139 -18.62 27.73 -0.14
C LEU A 139 -19.70 28.59 0.51
N THR A 140 -19.31 29.75 1.06
CA THR A 140 -20.25 30.71 1.64
C THR A 140 -21.00 31.53 0.61
N ASN A 141 -20.41 31.76 -0.58
CA ASN A 141 -20.99 32.55 -1.67
C ASN A 141 -21.29 31.67 -2.89
N ILE A 142 -22.24 30.75 -2.74
CA ILE A 142 -22.60 29.77 -3.78
C ILE A 142 -23.07 30.46 -5.09
N GLU A 143 -23.64 31.65 -5.00
CA GLU A 143 -24.11 32.43 -6.16
C GLU A 143 -22.98 32.71 -7.17
N VAL A 144 -21.77 33.01 -6.69
CA VAL A 144 -20.60 33.26 -7.56
C VAL A 144 -20.22 32.00 -8.33
N LEU A 145 -20.28 30.85 -7.65
CA LEU A 145 -20.00 29.55 -8.26
C LEU A 145 -21.08 29.18 -9.30
N GLN A 146 -22.35 29.43 -8.99
CA GLN A 146 -23.46 29.21 -9.93
C GLN A 146 -23.31 30.05 -11.19
N LEU A 147 -23.01 31.35 -11.04
CA LEU A 147 -22.78 32.25 -12.16
C LEU A 147 -21.62 31.77 -13.05
N ALA A 148 -20.54 31.26 -12.47
CA ALA A 148 -19.43 30.70 -13.23
C ALA A 148 -19.84 29.45 -14.05
N PHE A 149 -20.65 28.57 -13.47
CA PHE A 149 -21.19 27.39 -14.19
C PHE A 149 -22.18 27.77 -15.31
N GLU A 150 -22.94 28.86 -15.14
CA GLU A 150 -23.82 29.39 -16.19
C GLU A 150 -23.03 29.98 -17.36
N LEU A 151 -21.89 30.60 -17.08
CA LEU A 151 -21.01 31.16 -18.11
C LEU A 151 -20.33 30.04 -18.93
N SER A 152 -19.75 29.07 -18.23
CA SER A 152 -19.09 27.91 -18.84
C SER A 152 -18.87 26.81 -17.81
N VAL A 153 -19.12 25.56 -18.21
CA VAL A 153 -18.80 24.39 -17.37
C VAL A 153 -17.31 24.34 -17.03
N ALA A 154 -16.43 24.74 -17.96
CA ALA A 154 -15.00 24.74 -17.74
C ALA A 154 -14.59 25.76 -16.65
N ASP A 155 -15.17 26.97 -16.67
CA ASP A 155 -14.86 28.02 -15.71
C ASP A 155 -15.45 27.71 -14.33
N GLY A 156 -16.67 27.17 -14.29
CA GLY A 156 -17.26 26.65 -13.07
C GLY A 156 -16.42 25.54 -12.42
N LEU A 157 -15.85 24.62 -13.21
CA LEU A 157 -14.96 23.58 -12.70
C LEU A 157 -13.65 24.14 -12.14
N VAL A 158 -13.03 25.12 -12.82
CA VAL A 158 -11.80 25.77 -12.33
C VAL A 158 -12.07 26.51 -11.02
N MET A 159 -13.17 27.26 -10.96
CA MET A 159 -13.59 27.98 -9.75
C MET A 159 -13.96 27.02 -8.61
N ALA A 160 -14.41 25.80 -8.90
CA ALA A 160 -14.70 24.79 -7.88
C ALA A 160 -13.43 24.13 -7.31
N LEU A 161 -12.25 24.24 -7.93
CA LEU A 161 -11.04 23.54 -7.49
C LEU A 161 -10.66 23.82 -6.01
N PRO A 162 -10.68 25.08 -5.52
CA PRO A 162 -10.35 25.38 -4.12
C PRO A 162 -11.36 24.77 -3.15
N VAL A 163 -12.65 24.73 -3.52
CA VAL A 163 -13.72 24.08 -2.75
C VAL A 163 -13.47 22.57 -2.65
N ILE A 164 -13.20 21.92 -3.79
CA ILE A 164 -12.88 20.50 -3.84
C ILE A 164 -11.64 20.21 -3.00
N PHE A 165 -10.63 21.09 -3.06
CA PHE A 165 -9.39 20.95 -2.31
C PHE A 165 -9.63 21.03 -0.80
N PHE A 166 -10.38 22.04 -0.35
CA PHE A 166 -10.74 22.20 1.06
C PHE A 166 -11.47 20.97 1.60
N LEU A 167 -12.49 20.49 0.87
CA LEU A 167 -13.26 19.31 1.28
C LEU A 167 -12.40 18.03 1.27
N ALA A 168 -11.59 17.82 0.24
CA ALA A 168 -10.71 16.66 0.14
C ALA A 168 -9.63 16.67 1.24
N ALA A 169 -9.05 17.84 1.53
CA ALA A 169 -8.11 18.01 2.64
C ALA A 169 -8.79 17.72 3.99
N GLY A 170 -10.01 18.23 4.20
CA GLY A 170 -10.81 17.97 5.40
C GLY A 170 -11.12 16.48 5.59
N VAL A 171 -11.53 15.78 4.52
CA VAL A 171 -11.76 14.32 4.54
C VAL A 171 -10.47 13.57 4.87
N THR A 172 -9.33 14.00 4.32
CA THR A 172 -8.01 13.41 4.61
C THR A 172 -7.66 13.56 6.08
N PHE A 173 -7.81 14.78 6.61
CA PHE A 173 -7.54 15.14 7.99
C PHE A 173 -8.41 14.35 8.98
N LEU A 174 -9.74 14.41 8.81
CA LEU A 174 -10.70 13.74 9.70
C LEU A 174 -10.61 12.22 9.57
N GLY A 175 -10.50 11.70 8.35
CA GLY A 175 -10.37 10.26 8.11
C GLY A 175 -9.10 9.68 8.73
N ALA A 176 -7.98 10.39 8.63
CA ALA A 176 -6.72 9.98 9.24
C ALA A 176 -6.77 10.08 10.77
N LEU A 177 -7.40 11.12 11.33
CA LEU A 177 -7.61 11.28 12.78
C LEU A 177 -8.41 10.11 13.36
N ILE A 178 -9.55 9.79 12.74
CA ILE A 178 -10.41 8.67 13.17
C ILE A 178 -9.64 7.35 13.11
N CYS A 179 -8.91 7.11 12.02
CA CYS A 179 -8.11 5.89 11.88
C CYS A 179 -6.94 5.83 12.89
N PHE A 180 -6.37 6.97 13.25
CA PHE A 180 -5.33 7.07 14.28
C PHE A 180 -5.88 6.71 15.67
N ILE A 181 -7.04 7.27 16.06
CA ILE A 181 -7.71 7.01 17.35
C ILE A 181 -8.12 5.54 17.47
N ILE A 182 -8.81 5.00 16.46
CA ILE A 182 -9.30 3.60 16.46
C ILE A 182 -8.13 2.61 16.36
N GLY A 183 -6.95 3.05 15.89
CA GLY A 183 -5.76 2.21 15.75
C GLY A 183 -5.84 1.16 14.63
N ARG A 184 -6.96 1.14 13.88
CA ARG A 184 -7.14 0.31 12.68
C ARG A 184 -7.32 1.20 11.46
N PHE A 185 -6.24 1.44 10.75
CA PHE A 185 -6.29 2.09 9.45
C PHE A 185 -6.87 1.11 8.42
N LYS A 186 -8.18 1.21 8.16
CA LYS A 186 -8.91 0.32 7.25
C LYS A 186 -8.86 0.77 5.78
N ILE A 187 -8.33 1.95 5.48
CA ILE A 187 -8.19 2.42 4.11
C ILE A 187 -7.12 1.59 3.40
N ALA A 188 -7.54 0.93 2.32
CA ALA A 188 -6.66 0.12 1.48
C ALA A 188 -5.43 0.94 1.08
N ARG A 189 -4.24 0.33 1.16
CA ARG A 189 -2.97 0.99 0.90
C ARG A 189 -2.95 1.73 -0.46
N PHE A 190 -3.52 1.07 -1.45
CA PHE A 190 -3.69 1.58 -2.80
C PHE A 190 -4.61 2.80 -2.88
N LEU A 191 -5.76 2.78 -2.18
CA LEU A 191 -6.69 3.91 -2.17
C LEU A 191 -6.08 5.18 -1.58
N ASN A 192 -5.28 5.04 -0.52
CA ASN A 192 -4.56 6.19 0.05
C ASN A 192 -3.52 6.77 -0.92
N PHE A 193 -2.88 5.92 -1.73
CA PHE A 193 -1.96 6.35 -2.76
C PHE A 193 -2.69 7.08 -3.89
N ILE A 194 -3.79 6.53 -4.40
CA ILE A 194 -4.66 7.24 -5.38
C ILE A 194 -5.12 8.58 -4.80
N TRP A 195 -5.55 8.61 -3.55
CA TRP A 195 -6.00 9.82 -2.90
C TRP A 195 -4.88 10.88 -2.81
N SER A 196 -3.65 10.47 -2.46
CA SER A 196 -2.51 11.38 -2.46
C SER A 196 -2.17 11.92 -3.85
N LEU A 197 -2.31 11.10 -4.90
CA LEU A 197 -2.16 11.54 -6.29
C LEU A 197 -3.24 12.56 -6.66
N GLY A 198 -4.48 12.33 -6.23
CA GLY A 198 -5.59 13.27 -6.40
C GLY A 198 -5.31 14.63 -5.77
N MET A 199 -4.79 14.66 -4.54
CA MET A 199 -4.42 15.92 -3.88
C MET A 199 -3.30 16.67 -4.62
N LEU A 200 -2.29 15.94 -5.13
CA LEU A 200 -1.22 16.53 -5.93
C LEU A 200 -1.75 17.09 -7.25
N ALA A 201 -2.58 16.31 -7.97
CA ALA A 201 -3.19 16.74 -9.22
C ALA A 201 -4.06 17.99 -9.01
N LEU A 202 -4.86 18.01 -7.95
CA LEU A 202 -5.71 19.15 -7.61
C LEU A 202 -4.90 20.41 -7.27
N SER A 203 -3.83 20.26 -6.49
CA SER A 203 -2.91 21.37 -6.20
C SER A 203 -2.25 21.91 -7.48
N ALA A 204 -1.85 21.02 -8.39
CA ALA A 204 -1.28 21.41 -9.68
C ALA A 204 -2.31 22.13 -10.56
N CYS A 205 -3.57 21.67 -10.61
CA CYS A 205 -4.63 22.35 -11.34
C CYS A 205 -4.89 23.76 -10.81
N ILE A 206 -4.81 23.98 -9.49
CA ILE A 206 -4.95 25.32 -8.91
C ILE A 206 -3.78 26.21 -9.32
N ILE A 207 -2.54 25.71 -9.26
CA ILE A 207 -1.34 26.45 -9.70
C ILE A 207 -1.43 26.85 -11.17
N PHE A 208 -1.94 25.97 -12.03
CA PHE A 208 -2.08 26.22 -13.47
C PHE A 208 -3.49 26.64 -13.88
N SER A 209 -4.27 27.21 -12.95
CA SER A 209 -5.66 27.59 -13.22
C SER A 209 -5.81 28.58 -14.38
N GLY A 210 -4.82 29.44 -14.64
CA GLY A 210 -4.80 30.33 -15.80
C GLY A 210 -4.77 29.63 -17.16
N TYR A 211 -4.28 28.38 -17.22
CA TYR A 211 -4.28 27.55 -18.44
C TYR A 211 -5.52 26.65 -18.53
N LEU A 212 -6.39 26.70 -17.55
CA LEU A 212 -7.63 25.93 -17.48
C LEU A 212 -8.81 26.87 -17.75
N GLY A 213 -9.97 26.30 -18.10
CA GLY A 213 -11.19 27.07 -18.35
C GLY A 213 -11.49 27.32 -19.83
N SER A 214 -12.39 28.26 -20.10
CA SER A 214 -12.87 28.58 -21.45
C SER A 214 -11.95 29.51 -22.22
N ALA A 215 -11.14 30.31 -21.52
CA ALA A 215 -10.22 31.30 -22.10
C ALA A 215 -8.82 31.17 -21.48
N PRO A 216 -8.06 30.10 -21.83
CA PRO A 216 -6.73 29.87 -21.27
C PRO A 216 -5.73 30.95 -21.69
N THR A 217 -4.79 31.27 -20.80
CA THR A 217 -3.71 32.23 -21.07
C THR A 217 -2.77 31.70 -22.16
N SER A 218 -2.38 32.59 -23.08
CA SER A 218 -1.36 32.28 -24.10
C SER A 218 0.08 32.56 -23.64
N THR A 219 0.25 33.08 -22.43
CA THR A 219 1.58 33.35 -21.84
C THR A 219 2.38 32.06 -21.71
N PRO A 220 3.68 32.06 -21.98
CA PRO A 220 4.55 30.92 -21.68
C PRO A 220 4.53 30.57 -20.18
N ILE A 221 4.58 29.28 -19.85
CA ILE A 221 4.49 28.77 -18.47
C ILE A 221 5.53 29.41 -17.53
N LEU A 222 6.74 29.64 -18.03
CA LEU A 222 7.81 30.25 -17.24
C LEU A 222 7.47 31.70 -16.88
N GLU A 223 6.96 32.48 -17.84
CA GLU A 223 6.57 33.87 -17.64
C GLU A 223 5.38 33.97 -16.68
N TYR A 224 4.38 33.10 -16.86
CA TYR A 224 3.23 32.99 -15.94
C TYR A 224 3.66 32.74 -14.49
N LEU A 225 4.58 31.78 -14.25
CA LEU A 225 5.06 31.51 -12.90
C LEU A 225 5.91 32.66 -12.34
N MET A 226 6.68 33.36 -13.19
CA MET A 226 7.45 34.52 -12.77
C MET A 226 6.55 35.69 -12.37
N GLU A 227 5.48 35.97 -13.12
CA GLU A 227 4.48 36.99 -12.77
C GLU A 227 3.81 36.65 -11.43
N LEU A 228 3.36 35.40 -11.27
CA LEU A 228 2.73 34.93 -10.05
C LEU A 228 3.64 35.09 -8.82
N PHE A 229 4.95 34.86 -8.97
CA PHE A 229 5.91 35.06 -7.89
C PHE A 229 6.29 36.53 -7.68
N ALA A 230 6.28 37.35 -8.73
CA ALA A 230 6.48 38.80 -8.62
C ALA A 230 5.36 39.45 -7.81
N ASP A 231 4.13 38.93 -7.93
CA ASP A 231 2.95 39.36 -7.17
C ASP A 231 2.91 38.81 -5.71
N GLY A 232 4.01 38.22 -5.23
CA GLY A 232 4.10 37.69 -3.87
C GLY A 232 3.37 36.36 -3.65
N ALA A 233 2.80 35.74 -4.69
CA ALA A 233 2.05 34.49 -4.58
C ALA A 233 2.93 33.22 -4.52
N TYR A 234 4.13 33.31 -3.96
CA TYR A 234 5.07 32.18 -3.88
C TYR A 234 4.56 31.00 -3.04
N LEU A 235 3.67 31.20 -2.07
CA LEU A 235 3.12 30.10 -1.27
C LEU A 235 2.13 29.22 -2.05
N ILE A 236 1.75 29.58 -3.28
CA ILE A 236 0.84 28.77 -4.11
C ILE A 236 1.40 27.37 -4.39
N VAL A 237 2.72 27.19 -4.39
CA VAL A 237 3.36 25.89 -4.62
C VAL A 237 3.44 25.01 -3.37
N VAL A 238 3.18 25.55 -2.17
CA VAL A 238 3.32 24.83 -0.91
C VAL A 238 2.37 23.63 -0.80
N PRO A 239 1.06 23.76 -1.11
CA PRO A 239 0.16 22.61 -1.12
C PRO A 239 0.58 21.50 -2.11
N ALA A 240 1.15 21.87 -3.26
CA ALA A 240 1.69 20.90 -4.21
C ALA A 240 2.93 20.19 -3.65
N GLY A 241 3.83 20.92 -2.98
CA GLY A 241 5.00 20.34 -2.30
C GLY A 241 4.61 19.37 -1.17
N ILE A 242 3.65 19.75 -0.32
CA ILE A 242 3.11 18.87 0.73
C ILE A 242 2.47 17.63 0.10
N SER A 243 1.67 17.81 -0.95
CA SER A 243 1.04 16.70 -1.68
C SER A 243 2.06 15.76 -2.33
N LEU A 244 3.17 16.28 -2.85
CA LEU A 244 4.25 15.46 -3.41
C LEU A 244 4.90 14.59 -2.32
N ILE A 245 5.21 15.18 -1.17
CA ILE A 245 5.70 14.42 -0.01
C ILE A 245 4.68 13.35 0.39
N TYR A 246 3.39 13.70 0.42
CA TYR A 246 2.33 12.76 0.74
C TYR A 246 2.27 11.58 -0.24
N VAL A 247 2.45 11.82 -1.54
CA VAL A 247 2.53 10.79 -2.58
C VAL A 247 3.73 9.87 -2.36
N LEU A 248 4.93 10.43 -2.13
CA LEU A 248 6.16 9.65 -1.96
C LEU A 248 6.06 8.68 -0.78
N PHE A 249 5.57 9.14 0.36
CA PHE A 249 5.37 8.29 1.53
C PHE A 249 4.21 7.30 1.33
N SER A 250 3.11 7.71 0.70
CA SER A 250 1.99 6.82 0.39
C SER A 250 2.40 5.68 -0.53
N PHE A 251 3.26 5.96 -1.52
CA PHE A 251 3.87 4.95 -2.38
C PHE A 251 4.76 3.98 -1.58
N GLY A 252 5.62 4.51 -0.71
CA GLY A 252 6.46 3.69 0.18
C GLY A 252 5.63 2.72 1.04
N PHE A 253 4.54 3.20 1.65
CA PHE A 253 3.62 2.36 2.43
C PHE A 253 2.84 1.37 1.57
N MET A 254 2.56 1.68 0.31
CA MET A 254 1.92 0.77 -0.64
C MET A 254 2.84 -0.42 -0.95
N CYS A 255 4.10 -0.15 -1.31
CA CYS A 255 5.07 -1.17 -1.74
C CYS A 255 5.52 -2.10 -0.62
N LYS A 256 5.68 -1.60 0.62
CA LYS A 256 6.15 -2.42 1.75
C LYS A 256 5.09 -2.55 2.86
N PRO A 257 4.55 -3.75 3.11
CA PRO A 257 3.72 -3.95 4.29
C PRO A 257 4.59 -3.82 5.55
N MET A 258 4.15 -3.02 6.52
CA MET A 258 4.83 -2.92 7.82
C MET A 258 4.61 -4.22 8.62
N LYS A 259 5.59 -5.11 8.53
CA LYS A 259 5.62 -6.37 9.27
C LYS A 259 6.71 -6.30 10.33
N LYS A 260 6.39 -6.68 11.57
CA LYS A 260 7.37 -6.87 12.65
C LYS A 260 7.39 -8.34 13.04
N ARG A 261 8.58 -8.91 13.15
CA ARG A 261 8.75 -10.26 13.70
C ARG A 261 8.77 -10.16 15.22
N VAL A 262 7.95 -10.96 15.87
CA VAL A 262 7.77 -10.98 17.32
C VAL A 262 7.96 -12.43 17.79
N PRO A 263 8.55 -12.70 18.97
CA PRO A 263 8.62 -14.06 19.50
C PRO A 263 7.25 -14.74 19.48
N ALA A 264 7.22 -16.01 19.11
CA ALA A 264 6.02 -16.84 19.19
C ALA A 264 5.56 -16.88 20.67
N PRO A 265 4.26 -16.76 20.95
CA PRO A 265 3.78 -16.94 22.31
C PRO A 265 4.21 -18.33 22.81
N ALA A 266 4.78 -18.39 24.01
CA ALA A 266 5.08 -19.65 24.66
C ALA A 266 3.78 -20.47 24.77
N GLN A 267 3.81 -21.69 24.22
CA GLN A 267 2.70 -22.65 24.32
C GLN A 267 2.72 -23.32 25.68
#